data_AF-A0A2M7EI62-F1
#
_entry.id   AF-A0A2M7EI62-F1
#
_cell.length_a   1.000
_cell.length_b   1.000
_cell.length_c   1.000
_cell.angle_alpha   90.00
_cell.angle_beta   90.00
_cell.angle_gamma   90.00
#
_symmetry.space_group_name_H-M   'P 1'
#
loop_
_entity.id
_entity.type
_entity.pdbx_description
1 polymer ?
#
loop_
_entity_poly.entity_id
_entity_poly.type
_entity_poly.pdbx_seq_one_letter_code
_entity_poly.pdbx_strand_id
1 'polypeptide(L)'
;MTVETNLKSHVIFLSEKIGKRNYLDTEKLNKTADYIEEKFRSYKCDVKRQSFTVENKTYYNIEAEVKGSTSDKDKIIVIGAHYDTITGTPGADDNASGVAGILELARIVSEKPLPYTIRLVAFALEEPPFFRTKNMQKRP
;
A
#
# COMPACT_ATOMS: atom_id res chain seq x y z
N MET A 1 19.84 5.28 -6.39
CA MET A 1 19.61 3.86 -6.03
C MET A 1 18.93 3.17 -7.19
N THR A 2 19.15 1.86 -7.37
CA THR A 2 18.47 1.07 -8.42
C THR A 2 17.09 0.64 -7.94
N VAL A 3 16.23 0.23 -8.89
CA VAL A 3 14.92 -0.38 -8.60
C VAL A 3 15.05 -1.55 -7.62
N GLU A 4 16.00 -2.46 -7.88
CA GLU A 4 16.25 -3.63 -7.03
C GLU A 4 16.61 -3.24 -5.59
N THR A 5 17.50 -2.26 -5.41
CA THR A 5 17.91 -1.80 -4.08
C THR A 5 16.73 -1.18 -3.31
N ASN A 6 15.89 -0.39 -3.99
CA ASN A 6 14.71 0.21 -3.36
C ASN A 6 13.70 -0.87 -2.95
N LEU A 7 13.39 -1.81 -3.85
CA LEU A 7 12.49 -2.92 -3.58
C LEU A 7 12.95 -3.73 -2.35
N LYS A 8 14.22 -4.14 -2.33
CA LYS A 8 14.80 -4.87 -1.18
C LYS A 8 14.70 -4.06 0.11
N SER A 9 14.99 -2.76 0.07
CA SER A 9 14.89 -1.87 1.24
C SER A 9 13.46 -1.79 1.79
N HIS A 10 12.46 -1.68 0.91
CA HIS A 10 11.05 -1.67 1.31
C HIS A 10 10.64 -3.00 1.94
N VAL A 11 10.98 -4.13 1.30
CA VAL A 11 10.67 -5.47 1.83
C VAL A 11 11.29 -5.65 3.21
N ILE A 12 12.60 -5.40 3.37
CA ILE A 12 13.31 -5.54 4.66
C ILE A 12 12.69 -4.64 5.73
N PHE A 13 12.38 -3.38 5.39
CA PHE A 13 11.77 -2.47 6.36
C PHE A 13 10.42 -3.00 6.86
N LEU A 14 9.55 -3.44 5.95
CA LEU A 14 8.23 -3.96 6.29
C LEU A 14 8.33 -5.29 7.04
N SER A 15 9.09 -6.27 6.53
CA SER A 15 9.10 -7.64 7.03
C SER A 15 10.04 -7.89 8.21
N GLU A 16 11.09 -7.08 8.38
CA GLU A 16 12.07 -7.28 9.46
C GLU A 16 11.97 -6.17 10.50
N LYS A 17 11.97 -4.89 10.09
CA LYS A 17 11.95 -3.78 11.05
C LYS A 17 10.58 -3.57 11.70
N ILE A 18 9.49 -3.59 10.93
CA ILE A 18 8.13 -3.62 11.49
C ILE A 18 7.78 -5.06 11.91
N GLY A 19 8.07 -6.02 11.03
CA GLY A 19 7.81 -7.44 11.28
C GLY A 19 6.37 -7.82 10.97
N LYS A 20 5.78 -8.68 11.80
CA LYS A 20 4.41 -9.20 11.64
C LYS A 20 3.37 -8.07 11.72
N ARG A 21 2.40 -8.01 10.80
CA ARG A 21 1.40 -6.92 10.68
C ARG A 21 -0.01 -7.48 10.57
N ASN A 22 -0.39 -8.35 11.51
CA ASN A 22 -1.70 -8.99 11.49
C ASN A 22 -2.80 -8.07 12.03
N TYR A 23 -4.05 -8.39 11.73
CA TYR A 23 -5.23 -7.59 12.08
C TYR A 23 -5.41 -7.27 13.57
N LEU A 24 -4.80 -8.04 14.47
CA LEU A 24 -4.86 -7.79 15.92
C LEU A 24 -3.88 -6.68 16.35
N ASP A 25 -2.76 -6.52 15.62
CA ASP A 25 -1.69 -5.59 15.93
C ASP A 25 -1.90 -4.26 15.19
N THR A 26 -2.87 -3.49 15.68
CA THR A 26 -3.23 -2.18 15.10
C THR A 26 -2.09 -1.18 15.16
N GLU A 27 -1.19 -1.28 16.14
CA GLU A 27 -0.03 -0.41 16.24
C GLU A 27 0.91 -0.61 15.05
N LYS A 28 1.24 -1.87 14.71
CA LYS A 28 2.09 -2.16 13.55
C LYS A 28 1.40 -1.89 12.22
N LEU A 29 0.10 -2.13 12.12
CA LEU A 29 -0.67 -1.73 10.95
C LEU A 29 -0.65 -0.22 10.74
N ASN A 30 -0.75 0.58 11.82
CA ASN A 30 -0.63 2.03 11.74
C ASN A 30 0.78 2.46 11.33
N LYS A 31 1.83 1.91 11.95
CA LYS A 31 3.23 2.17 11.55
C LYS A 31 3.49 1.84 10.08
N THR A 32 2.86 0.78 9.57
CA THR A 32 2.96 0.39 8.17
C THR A 32 2.24 1.37 7.25
N ALA A 33 1.02 1.76 7.62
CA ALA A 33 0.24 2.77 6.91
C ALA A 33 1.00 4.10 6.85
N ASP A 34 1.58 4.54 7.98
CA ASP A 34 2.38 5.76 8.07
C ASP A 34 3.60 5.69 7.15
N TYR A 35 4.34 4.57 7.16
CA TYR A 35 5.47 4.37 6.26
C TYR A 35 5.09 4.47 4.77
N ILE A 36 3.99 3.81 4.38
CA ILE A 36 3.51 3.81 3.00
C ILE A 36 3.07 5.22 2.59
N GLU A 37 2.30 5.89 3.45
CA GLU A 37 1.86 7.27 3.26
C GLU A 37 3.05 8.23 3.11
N GLU A 38 4.04 8.15 3.98
CA GLU A 38 5.26 8.95 3.91
C GLU A 38 6.02 8.73 2.60
N LYS A 39 6.13 7.47 2.14
CA LYS A 39 6.80 7.17 0.87
C LYS A 39 6.05 7.76 -0.32
N PHE A 40 4.74 7.56 -0.42
CA PHE A 40 3.95 8.18 -1.48
C PHE A 40 4.05 9.72 -1.46
N ARG A 41 3.98 10.34 -0.27
CA ARG A 41 4.15 11.80 -0.12
C ARG A 41 5.54 12.26 -0.54
N SER A 42 6.59 11.49 -0.23
CA SER A 42 7.97 11.81 -0.65
C SER A 42 8.13 11.79 -2.18
N TYR A 43 7.30 11.03 -2.88
CA TYR A 43 7.24 10.99 -4.34
C TYR A 43 6.26 12.01 -4.94
N LYS A 44 5.72 12.94 -4.12
CA LYS A 44 4.80 14.01 -4.52
C LYS A 44 3.46 13.50 -5.08
N CYS A 45 3.04 12.28 -4.72
CA CYS A 45 1.73 11.78 -5.06
C CYS A 45 0.63 12.52 -4.28
N ASP A 46 -0.59 12.57 -4.81
CA ASP A 46 -1.77 12.99 -4.05
C ASP A 46 -2.23 11.82 -3.17
N VAL A 47 -2.06 11.92 -1.85
CA VAL A 47 -2.22 10.80 -0.91
C VAL A 47 -3.46 10.97 -0.04
N LYS A 48 -4.29 9.94 -0.01
CA LYS A 48 -5.48 9.82 0.85
C LYS A 48 -5.36 8.62 1.78
N ARG A 49 -5.59 8.86 3.06
CA ARG A 49 -5.73 7.83 4.08
C ARG A 49 -7.21 7.57 4.33
N GLN A 50 -7.70 6.44 3.84
CA GLN A 50 -9.11 6.08 3.95
C GLN A 50 -9.31 5.22 5.21
N SER A 51 -10.02 5.73 6.21
CA SER A 51 -10.35 4.97 7.42
C SER A 51 -11.61 4.12 7.22
N PHE A 52 -11.63 2.96 7.86
CA PHE A 52 -12.82 2.11 7.96
C PHE A 52 -12.80 1.33 9.28
N THR A 53 -13.97 0.88 9.74
CA THR A 53 -14.12 0.23 11.05
C THR A 53 -14.64 -1.19 10.89
N VAL A 54 -13.93 -2.14 11.50
CA VAL A 54 -14.30 -3.55 11.59
C VAL A 54 -14.23 -3.95 13.07
N GLU A 55 -15.30 -4.52 13.61
CA GLU A 55 -15.33 -5.01 15.01
C GLU A 55 -14.84 -3.95 16.04
N ASN A 56 -15.30 -2.70 15.90
CA ASN A 56 -14.92 -1.56 16.74
C ASN A 56 -13.43 -1.16 16.69
N LYS A 57 -12.66 -1.66 15.72
CA LYS A 57 -11.29 -1.23 15.43
C LYS A 57 -11.23 -0.49 14.12
N THR A 58 -10.43 0.57 14.07
CA THR A 58 -10.21 1.38 12.86
C THR A 58 -8.96 0.92 12.13
N TYR A 59 -9.10 0.76 10.82
CA TYR A 59 -8.05 0.36 9.89
C TYR A 59 -7.99 1.36 8.73
N TYR A 60 -6.92 1.29 7.93
CA TYR A 60 -6.64 2.31 6.92
C TYR A 60 -6.22 1.68 5.59
N ASN A 61 -6.84 2.09 4.50
CA ASN A 61 -6.21 1.97 3.20
C ASN A 61 -5.40 3.24 2.93
N ILE A 62 -4.26 3.10 2.26
CA ILE A 62 -3.49 4.23 1.76
C ILE A 62 -3.59 4.27 0.24
N GLU A 63 -4.17 5.33 -0.28
CA GLU A 63 -4.31 5.60 -1.71
C GLU A 63 -3.34 6.71 -2.12
N ALA A 64 -2.68 6.54 -3.27
CA ALA A 64 -1.87 7.58 -3.89
C ALA A 64 -2.23 7.71 -5.37
N GLU A 65 -2.50 8.93 -5.83
CA GLU A 65 -2.73 9.23 -7.23
C GLU A 65 -1.55 9.98 -7.86
N VAL A 66 -1.20 9.55 -9.07
CA VAL A 66 -0.35 10.31 -10.00
C VAL A 66 -1.19 10.63 -11.23
N LYS A 67 -1.47 11.93 -11.43
CA LYS A 67 -2.34 12.38 -12.52
C LYS A 67 -1.70 12.13 -13.88
N GLY A 68 -2.54 11.71 -14.83
CA GLY A 68 -2.13 11.52 -16.22
C GLY A 68 -1.66 12.83 -16.87
N SER A 69 -0.74 12.73 -17.84
CA SER A 69 -0.11 13.86 -18.53
C SER A 69 -0.87 14.35 -19.77
N THR A 70 -1.91 13.65 -20.23
CA THR A 70 -2.63 13.97 -21.47
C THR A 70 -4.13 14.16 -21.23
N SER A 71 -4.90 14.31 -22.32
CA SER A 71 -6.37 14.34 -22.27
C SER A 71 -6.99 13.05 -21.73
N ASP A 72 -6.26 11.93 -21.72
CA ASP A 72 -6.72 10.65 -21.19
C ASP A 72 -6.61 10.55 -19.65
N LYS A 73 -6.23 11.64 -18.96
CA LYS A 73 -6.05 11.67 -17.50
C LYS A 73 -7.27 11.23 -16.69
N ASP A 74 -8.47 11.27 -17.26
CA ASP A 74 -9.71 10.83 -16.58
C ASP A 74 -9.86 9.30 -16.58
N LYS A 75 -9.09 8.58 -17.40
CA LYS A 75 -8.98 7.12 -17.31
C LYS A 75 -8.03 6.77 -16.16
N ILE A 76 -8.52 5.93 -15.25
CA ILE A 76 -7.78 5.54 -14.05
C ILE A 76 -7.39 4.07 -14.14
N ILE A 77 -6.10 3.79 -13.97
CA ILE A 77 -5.60 2.43 -13.75
C ILE A 77 -5.34 2.27 -12.26
N VAL A 78 -6.00 1.30 -11.63
CA VAL A 78 -5.83 0.96 -10.22
C VAL A 78 -4.85 -0.20 -10.09
N ILE A 79 -3.83 -0.05 -9.27
CA ILE A 79 -2.85 -1.09 -8.95
C ILE A 79 -2.76 -1.17 -7.43
N GLY A 80 -2.85 -2.37 -6.86
CA GLY A 80 -2.88 -2.51 -5.41
C GLY A 80 -2.12 -3.70 -4.87
N ALA A 81 -1.78 -3.60 -3.59
CA ALA A 81 -1.19 -4.65 -2.77
C ALA A 81 -1.73 -4.52 -1.35
N HIS A 82 -1.87 -5.62 -0.61
CA HIS A 82 -2.20 -5.52 0.81
C HIS A 82 -0.94 -5.48 1.66
N TYR A 83 -1.03 -4.88 2.84
CA TYR A 83 0.13 -4.71 3.72
C TYR A 83 0.00 -5.46 5.05
N ASP A 84 -1.18 -6.00 5.37
CA ASP A 84 -1.35 -6.89 6.50
C ASP A 84 -0.74 -8.28 6.24
N THR A 85 -0.54 -9.04 7.31
CA THR A 85 0.01 -10.40 7.25
C THR A 85 -0.88 -11.36 8.01
N ILE A 86 -0.86 -12.63 7.62
CA ILE A 86 -1.35 -13.69 8.50
C ILE A 86 -0.58 -13.69 9.83
N THR A 87 -1.22 -14.18 10.89
CA THR A 87 -0.61 -14.28 12.22
C THR A 87 0.61 -15.19 12.18
N GLY A 88 1.70 -14.76 12.81
CA GLY A 88 2.92 -15.56 12.95
C GLY A 88 3.95 -15.35 11.85
N THR A 89 3.61 -14.73 10.72
CA THR A 89 4.53 -14.52 9.60
C THR A 89 5.04 -13.07 9.52
N PRO A 90 6.27 -12.85 9.03
CA PRO A 90 6.79 -11.50 8.75
C PRO A 90 6.20 -10.89 7.47
N GLY A 91 5.61 -11.72 6.60
CA GLY A 91 4.95 -11.30 5.35
C GLY A 91 5.86 -10.55 4.38
N ALA A 92 7.06 -11.10 4.12
CA ALA A 92 8.01 -10.55 3.16
C ALA A 92 7.52 -10.74 1.72
N ASP A 93 7.21 -11.98 1.35
CA ASP A 93 6.64 -12.31 0.04
C ASP A 93 5.15 -11.97 -0.02
N ASP A 94 4.41 -12.34 1.04
CA ASP A 94 2.98 -12.10 1.22
C ASP A 94 2.72 -11.07 2.34
N ASN A 95 2.62 -9.78 2.06
CA ASN A 95 2.71 -9.16 0.73
C ASN A 95 3.54 -7.86 0.73
N ALA A 96 4.61 -7.82 1.54
CA ALA A 96 5.55 -6.68 1.50
C ALA A 96 6.22 -6.54 0.12
N SER A 97 6.37 -7.62 -0.65
CA SER A 97 6.88 -7.60 -2.02
C SER A 97 5.97 -6.79 -2.96
N GLY A 98 4.64 -6.99 -2.89
CA GLY A 98 3.67 -6.22 -3.66
C GLY A 98 3.61 -4.76 -3.21
N VAL A 99 3.68 -4.50 -1.90
CA VAL A 99 3.76 -3.13 -1.36
C VAL A 99 5.02 -2.42 -1.86
N ALA A 100 6.17 -3.09 -1.85
CA ALA A 100 7.40 -2.55 -2.41
C ALA A 100 7.25 -2.22 -3.91
N GLY A 101 6.56 -3.08 -4.66
CA GLY A 101 6.23 -2.85 -6.07
C GLY A 101 5.43 -1.58 -6.31
N ILE A 102 4.34 -1.34 -5.57
CA ILE A 102 3.55 -0.12 -5.73
C ILE A 102 4.28 1.14 -5.26
N LEU A 103 5.13 1.05 -4.23
CA LEU A 103 5.96 2.17 -3.77
C LEU A 103 6.99 2.58 -4.83
N GLU A 104 7.66 1.61 -5.44
CA GLU A 104 8.66 1.90 -6.48
C GLU A 104 7.99 2.34 -7.78
N LEU A 105 6.80 1.82 -8.10
CA LEU A 105 6.00 2.32 -9.21
C LEU A 105 5.61 3.79 -9.00
N ALA A 106 5.17 4.17 -7.80
CA ALA A 106 4.87 5.57 -7.46
C ALA A 106 6.05 6.49 -7.74
N ARG A 107 7.25 6.10 -7.31
CA ARG A 107 8.49 6.86 -7.55
C ARG A 107 8.77 7.05 -9.04
N ILE A 108 8.64 5.99 -9.83
CA ILE A 108 8.94 6.02 -11.26
C ILE A 108 7.91 6.87 -12.01
N VAL A 109 6.61 6.66 -11.76
CA VAL A 109 5.55 7.35 -12.50
C VAL A 109 5.36 8.79 -12.07
N SER A 110 5.76 9.18 -10.85
CA SER A 110 5.73 10.59 -10.44
C SER A 110 6.80 11.44 -11.12
N GLU A 111 7.95 10.84 -11.47
CA GLU A 111 9.00 11.48 -12.28
C GLU A 111 8.64 11.49 -13.77
N LYS A 112 7.91 10.46 -14.24
CA LYS A 112 7.50 10.30 -15.64
C LYS A 112 6.00 9.93 -15.73
N PRO A 113 5.10 10.93 -15.63
CA PRO A 113 3.66 10.67 -15.64
C PRO A 113 3.18 10.04 -16.95
N LEU A 114 2.40 8.97 -16.82
CA LEU A 114 1.77 8.26 -17.94
C LEU A 114 0.60 9.06 -18.52
N PRO A 115 0.06 8.70 -19.71
CA PRO A 115 -1.12 9.35 -20.26
C PRO A 115 -2.37 9.24 -19.35
N TYR A 116 -2.46 8.15 -18.59
CA TYR A 116 -3.57 7.83 -17.69
C TYR A 116 -3.23 8.18 -16.25
N THR A 117 -4.26 8.44 -15.43
CA THR A 117 -4.07 8.55 -13.98
C THR A 117 -3.79 7.18 -13.40
N ILE A 118 -2.74 7.07 -12.59
CA ILE A 118 -2.40 5.85 -11.86
C ILE A 118 -2.82 6.04 -10.41
N ARG A 119 -3.71 5.15 -9.94
CA ARG A 119 -4.12 5.07 -8.54
C ARG A 119 -3.49 3.83 -7.90
N LEU A 120 -2.62 4.07 -6.93
CA LEU A 120 -1.92 3.05 -6.18
C LEU A 120 -2.61 2.88 -4.83
N VAL A 121 -2.97 1.65 -4.47
CA VAL A 121 -3.72 1.39 -3.23
C VAL A 121 -3.03 0.31 -2.40
N ALA A 122 -2.63 0.68 -1.19
CA ALA A 122 -2.21 -0.26 -0.15
C ALA A 122 -3.42 -0.61 0.72
N PHE A 123 -3.86 -1.87 0.65
CA PHE A 123 -5.05 -2.37 1.35
C PHE A 123 -4.71 -2.94 2.72
N ALA A 124 -5.57 -2.69 3.70
CA ALA A 124 -5.55 -3.40 4.98
C ALA A 124 -6.61 -4.52 5.00
N LEU A 125 -6.38 -5.53 5.83
CA LEU A 125 -7.31 -6.63 6.13
C LEU A 125 -7.65 -7.50 4.92
N GLU A 126 -6.64 -7.83 4.12
CA GLU A 126 -6.78 -8.86 3.09
C GLU A 126 -6.82 -10.26 3.72
N GLU A 127 -5.99 -10.48 4.74
CA GLU A 127 -5.70 -11.80 5.30
C GLU A 127 -6.87 -12.36 6.15
N PRO A 128 -6.90 -13.68 6.43
CA PRO A 128 -7.84 -14.27 7.38
C PRO A 128 -7.78 -13.58 8.76
N PRO A 129 -8.92 -13.34 9.42
CA PRO A 129 -10.25 -13.89 9.13
C PRO A 129 -11.09 -13.09 8.12
N PHE A 130 -10.56 -12.02 7.53
CA PHE A 130 -11.34 -11.11 6.69
C PHE A 130 -11.29 -11.47 5.21
N PHE A 131 -10.30 -12.24 4.76
CA PHE A 131 -10.18 -12.72 3.39
C PHE A 131 -11.51 -13.21 2.80
N ARG A 132 -11.89 -12.63 1.65
CA ARG A 132 -13.13 -12.93 0.92
C ARG A 132 -14.44 -12.72 1.71
N THR A 133 -14.41 -12.00 2.83
CA THR A 133 -15.61 -11.59 3.56
C THR A 133 -16.07 -10.18 3.14
N LYS A 134 -17.22 -9.73 3.67
CA LYS A 134 -17.68 -8.34 3.55
C LYS A 134 -16.78 -7.31 4.22
N ASN A 135 -15.92 -7.75 5.13
CA ASN A 135 -14.99 -6.90 5.89
C ASN A 135 -13.63 -6.75 5.18
N MET A 136 -13.35 -7.57 4.16
CA MET A 136 -12.20 -7.36 3.28
C MET A 136 -12.44 -6.09 2.47
N GLN A 137 -11.60 -5.08 2.70
CA GLN A 137 -11.79 -3.79 2.05
C GLN A 137 -11.33 -3.85 0.59
N LYS A 138 -12.29 -3.67 -0.33
CA LYS A 138 -12.07 -3.73 -1.79
C LYS A 138 -12.40 -2.43 -2.53
N ARG A 139 -12.69 -1.34 -1.80
CA ARG A 139 -13.08 -0.07 -2.42
C ARG A 139 -11.83 0.77 -2.76
N PRO A 140 -11.54 1.02 -4.04
CA PRO A 140 -10.67 2.12 -4.47
C PRO A 140 -11.43 3.44 -4.61
#